data_AF-A0AAV0C8I8-F1
#
_entry.id   AF-A0AAV0C8I8-F1
#
_cell.length_a   1.000
_cell.length_b   1.000
_cell.length_c   1.000
_cell.angle_alpha   90.00
_cell.angle_beta   90.00
_cell.angle_gamma   90.00
#
_symmetry.space_group_name_H-M   'P 1'
#
loop_
_entity.id
_entity.type
_entity.pdbx_description
1 polymer ?
#
loop_
_entity_poly.entity_id
_entity_poly.type
_entity_poly.pdbx_seq_one_letter_code
_entity_poly.pdbx_strand_id
1 'polypeptide(L)'
;MGFLFYFSLIYVIVFQSALLLAMDTAATISDGGHTAAFSCRSYCGNLSIDYPFGVRPGCGHPGYRDLLFCINDVLMFHVQSGSYRVLNIDYAYQTLTLDDPHMSTCSAIVLGNRGNGFVVEPWRATYLQPTTDNVFMLLGCSAESPLFQGFRKGKNFPCRNVSGMGCEDYYDCPAWNNVIGLPAAKKRMWPAYAGPPECCAVAFGTMKAINLTELDCQGYSSAYSLAPLRLQGAEDWSYGIRVRFSVHGDEVFCKSCQATGGTCGYTAAAGGKYTNACMCGSWNSTSHCDSPAAAFHSGSTRRTWRFMDTLAGFFVCTILLRIPNIAPNVAWFN
;
A
#
# COMPACT_ATOMS: atom_id res chain seq x y z
N MET A 1 -6.72 16.90 77.24
CA MET A 1 -6.32 17.51 75.96
C MET A 1 -5.65 16.53 74.98
N GLY A 2 -4.94 15.48 75.40
CA GLY A 2 -4.30 14.53 74.45
C GLY A 2 -5.23 13.67 73.59
N PHE A 3 -6.44 13.34 74.08
CA PHE A 3 -7.36 12.45 73.35
C PHE A 3 -7.97 13.08 72.09
N LEU A 4 -8.26 14.39 72.11
CA LEU A 4 -8.82 15.11 70.95
C LEU A 4 -7.78 15.33 69.84
N PHE A 5 -6.50 15.47 70.20
CA PHE A 5 -5.40 15.58 69.25
C PHE A 5 -5.16 14.28 68.49
N TYR A 6 -5.28 13.13 69.16
CA TYR A 6 -5.09 11.81 68.55
C TYR A 6 -6.17 11.49 67.50
N PHE A 7 -7.43 11.84 67.80
CA PHE A 7 -8.54 11.67 66.86
C PHE A 7 -8.42 12.57 65.63
N SER A 8 -7.92 13.80 65.79
CA SER A 8 -7.72 14.73 64.68
C SER A 8 -6.57 14.28 63.76
N LEU A 9 -5.49 13.72 64.32
CA LEU A 9 -4.37 13.17 63.54
C LEU A 9 -4.78 11.92 62.74
N ILE A 10 -5.56 11.02 63.35
CA ILE A 10 -6.07 9.82 62.65
C ILE A 10 -7.03 10.22 61.52
N TYR A 11 -7.89 11.21 61.75
CA TYR A 11 -8.81 11.70 60.72
C TYR A 11 -8.06 12.28 59.51
N VAL A 12 -7.00 13.07 59.73
CA VAL A 12 -6.18 13.64 58.65
C VAL A 12 -5.42 12.56 57.87
N ILE A 13 -4.87 11.55 58.55
CA ILE A 13 -4.15 10.44 57.89
C ILE A 13 -5.11 9.59 57.05
N VAL A 14 -6.30 9.28 57.57
CA VAL A 14 -7.33 8.52 56.83
C VAL A 14 -7.87 9.31 55.64
N PHE A 15 -8.02 10.64 55.78
CA PHE A 15 -8.44 11.50 54.66
C PHE A 15 -7.35 11.63 53.59
N GLN A 16 -6.06 11.70 53.98
CA GLN A 16 -4.93 11.72 53.04
C GLN A 16 -4.71 10.39 52.33
N SER A 17 -4.92 9.25 53.00
CA SER A 17 -4.82 7.93 52.36
C SER A 17 -6.00 7.63 51.44
N ALA A 18 -7.21 8.09 51.77
CA ALA A 18 -8.38 8.01 50.91
C ALA A 18 -8.25 8.89 49.64
N LEU A 19 -7.56 10.03 49.73
CA LEU A 19 -7.29 10.91 48.58
C LEU A 19 -6.21 10.34 47.64
N LEU A 20 -5.23 9.60 48.18
CA LEU A 20 -4.20 8.91 47.38
C LEU A 20 -4.77 7.68 46.64
N LEU A 21 -5.80 7.03 47.16
CA LEU A 21 -6.47 5.89 46.49
C LEU A 21 -7.52 6.33 45.44
N ALA A 22 -7.86 7.63 45.38
CA ALA A 22 -8.82 8.18 44.41
C ALA A 22 -8.16 8.63 43.09
N MET A 23 -6.83 8.51 42.96
CA MET A 23 -6.07 8.89 41.76
C MET A 23 -5.47 7.67 41.05
N ASP A 24 -6.22 6.58 40.85
CA ASP A 24 -5.71 5.42 40.11
C ASP A 24 -6.75 4.74 39.20
N THR A 25 -7.71 5.50 38.67
CA THR A 25 -8.57 5.06 37.56
C THR A 25 -8.76 6.13 36.49
N ALA A 26 -7.63 6.59 35.96
CA ALA A 26 -7.56 7.04 34.58
C ALA A 26 -6.44 6.26 33.90
N ALA A 27 -6.73 5.00 33.56
CA ALA A 27 -5.99 4.29 32.54
C ALA A 27 -6.17 5.09 31.23
N THR A 28 -5.30 6.08 31.04
CA THR A 28 -5.01 6.56 29.71
C THR A 28 -4.43 5.37 28.99
N ILE A 29 -5.19 4.84 28.03
CA ILE A 29 -4.59 4.15 26.90
C ILE A 29 -3.77 5.24 26.20
N SER A 30 -2.56 5.51 26.72
CA SER A 30 -1.49 5.96 25.86
C SER A 30 -1.21 4.74 24.99
N ASP A 31 -2.00 4.63 23.92
CA ASP A 31 -1.45 4.04 22.72
C ASP A 31 -0.09 4.69 22.58
N GLY A 32 0.95 3.87 22.62
CA GLY A 32 2.26 4.26 22.14
C GLY A 32 2.15 4.47 20.65
N GLY A 33 1.31 5.43 20.25
CA GLY A 33 1.49 6.23 19.08
C GLY A 33 2.83 6.90 19.31
N HIS A 34 3.88 6.16 18.95
CA HIS A 34 4.96 6.75 18.22
C HIS A 34 4.31 7.85 17.37
N THR A 35 4.66 9.09 17.64
CA THR A 35 4.85 10.06 16.57
C THR A 35 5.94 9.51 15.66
N ALA A 36 5.68 8.33 15.06
CA ALA A 36 6.16 8.01 13.76
C ALA A 36 5.62 9.19 12.97
N ALA A 37 6.52 10.11 12.64
CA ALA A 37 6.27 11.02 11.54
C ALA A 37 5.51 10.19 10.50
N PHE A 38 4.31 10.65 10.11
CA PHE A 38 3.54 10.13 8.97
C PHE A 38 4.36 10.36 7.70
N SER A 39 5.57 9.80 7.70
CA SER A 39 6.46 9.67 6.59
C SER A 39 5.79 8.66 5.69
N CYS A 40 5.81 8.88 4.40
CA CYS A 40 5.47 7.82 3.48
C CYS A 40 6.66 6.88 3.36
N ARG A 41 6.39 5.57 3.22
CA ARG A 41 7.47 4.61 2.98
C ARG A 41 7.86 4.76 1.52
N SER A 42 9.12 5.12 1.26
CA SER A 42 9.62 5.41 -0.10
C SER A 42 10.31 4.22 -0.77
N TYR A 43 10.36 3.05 -0.13
CA TYR A 43 11.00 1.85 -0.70
C TYR A 43 10.38 0.57 -0.16
N CYS A 44 10.38 -0.51 -0.94
CA CYS A 44 10.03 -1.87 -0.52
C CYS A 44 11.00 -2.85 -1.19
N GLY A 45 11.83 -3.53 -0.40
CA GLY A 45 12.96 -4.29 -0.97
C GLY A 45 13.88 -3.39 -1.78
N ASN A 46 14.05 -3.69 -3.08
CA ASN A 46 14.87 -2.89 -3.99
C ASN A 46 14.09 -1.82 -4.78
N LEU A 47 12.75 -1.77 -4.63
CA LEU A 47 11.91 -0.89 -5.43
C LEU A 47 11.66 0.42 -4.70
N SER A 48 11.87 1.55 -5.38
CA SER A 48 11.41 2.85 -4.89
C SER A 48 9.89 2.95 -5.02
N ILE A 49 9.27 3.59 -4.04
CA ILE A 49 7.84 3.88 -3.99
C ILE A 49 7.68 5.40 -3.98
N ASP A 50 7.54 5.94 -5.18
CA ASP A 50 7.26 7.34 -5.43
C ASP A 50 5.80 7.55 -5.87
N TYR A 51 5.35 8.80 -5.78
CA TYR A 51 4.02 9.21 -6.23
C TYR A 51 3.80 8.80 -7.69
N PRO A 52 2.64 8.21 -8.05
CA PRO A 52 1.37 8.23 -7.32
C PRO A 52 1.14 7.10 -6.33
N PHE A 53 2.08 6.17 -6.20
CA PHE A 53 1.89 5.00 -5.35
C PHE A 53 2.17 5.32 -3.88
N GLY A 54 1.58 4.50 -3.01
CA GLY A 54 1.83 4.52 -1.58
C GLY A 54 1.53 3.15 -0.98
N VAL A 55 2.39 2.70 -0.08
CA VAL A 55 2.20 1.42 0.65
C VAL A 55 1.51 1.66 1.99
N ARG A 56 1.70 2.84 2.58
CA ARG A 56 1.08 3.20 3.86
C ARG A 56 -0.27 3.89 3.61
N PRO A 57 -1.30 3.62 4.44
CA PRO A 57 -2.55 4.35 4.38
C PRO A 57 -2.32 5.87 4.45
N GLY A 58 -2.99 6.62 3.57
CA GLY A 58 -2.87 8.07 3.49
C GLY A 58 -1.69 8.58 2.64
N CYS A 59 -0.87 7.70 2.08
CA CYS A 59 0.25 8.08 1.21
C CYS A 59 -0.08 7.93 -0.27
N GLY A 60 0.49 8.80 -1.11
CA GLY A 60 0.31 8.75 -2.56
C GLY A 60 -1.02 9.37 -3.02
N HIS A 61 -1.47 8.97 -4.20
CA HIS A 61 -2.70 9.49 -4.82
C HIS A 61 -3.92 8.64 -4.40
N PRO A 62 -5.08 9.24 -4.10
CA PRO A 62 -6.27 8.53 -3.61
C PRO A 62 -6.80 7.47 -4.59
N GLY A 63 -6.57 7.62 -5.90
CA GLY A 63 -6.92 6.60 -6.90
C GLY A 63 -6.06 5.34 -6.85
N TYR A 64 -4.88 5.42 -6.24
CA TYR A 64 -3.92 4.30 -6.07
C TYR A 64 -3.91 3.76 -4.64
N ARG A 65 -4.88 4.16 -3.81
CA ARG A 65 -5.05 3.62 -2.47
C ARG A 65 -5.30 2.11 -2.50
N ASP A 66 -4.85 1.45 -1.44
CA ASP A 66 -5.10 0.04 -1.17
C ASP A 66 -4.70 -0.88 -2.35
N LEU A 67 -3.67 -0.47 -3.10
CA LEU A 67 -3.22 -1.13 -4.32
C LEU A 67 -1.89 -1.86 -4.11
N LEU A 68 -0.93 -1.22 -3.46
CA LEU A 68 0.40 -1.77 -3.21
C LEU A 68 0.59 -2.09 -1.73
N PHE A 69 1.14 -3.28 -1.46
CA PHE A 69 1.40 -3.80 -0.13
C PHE A 69 2.84 -4.30 -0.08
N CYS A 70 3.60 -3.94 0.95
CA CYS A 70 4.95 -4.44 1.14
C CYS A 70 4.95 -5.51 2.23
N ILE A 71 5.25 -6.76 1.87
CA ILE A 71 5.23 -7.91 2.77
C ILE A 71 6.60 -8.58 2.70
N ASN A 72 7.33 -8.63 3.83
CA ASN A 72 8.68 -9.21 3.90
C ASN A 72 9.61 -8.68 2.79
N ASP A 73 9.60 -7.36 2.58
CA ASP A 73 10.35 -6.65 1.53
C ASP A 73 10.04 -7.08 0.08
N VAL A 74 8.91 -7.78 -0.12
CA VAL A 74 8.34 -8.06 -1.44
C VAL A 74 7.15 -7.12 -1.66
N LEU A 75 7.19 -6.38 -2.77
CA LEU A 75 6.12 -5.50 -3.16
C LEU A 75 5.04 -6.28 -3.92
N MET A 76 3.82 -6.23 -3.40
CA MET A 76 2.66 -6.91 -3.93
C MET A 76 1.66 -5.89 -4.45
N PHE A 77 1.09 -6.16 -5.62
CA PHE A 77 -0.01 -5.41 -6.23
C PHE A 77 -1.29 -6.23 -6.09
N HIS A 78 -2.32 -5.66 -5.50
CA HIS A 78 -3.58 -6.35 -5.24
C HIS A 78 -4.75 -5.62 -5.90
N VAL A 79 -5.53 -6.37 -6.67
CA VAL A 79 -6.78 -5.96 -7.32
C VAL A 79 -7.81 -7.07 -7.18
N GLN A 80 -9.06 -6.80 -7.57
CA GLN A 80 -10.13 -7.80 -7.52
C GLN A 80 -9.80 -9.12 -8.24
N SER A 81 -9.00 -9.09 -9.31
CA SER A 81 -8.61 -10.30 -10.05
C SER A 81 -7.58 -11.16 -9.33
N GLY A 82 -6.76 -10.59 -8.44
CA GLY A 82 -5.74 -11.34 -7.72
C GLY A 82 -4.64 -10.48 -7.09
N SER A 83 -3.61 -11.18 -6.59
CA SER A 83 -2.40 -10.59 -6.03
C SER A 83 -1.20 -10.94 -6.91
N TYR A 84 -0.47 -9.92 -7.33
CA TYR A 84 0.62 -10.02 -8.27
C TYR A 84 1.90 -9.49 -7.61
N ARG A 85 3.04 -10.11 -7.88
CA ARG A 85 4.32 -9.56 -7.41
C ARG A 85 4.73 -8.43 -8.34
N VAL A 86 5.15 -7.30 -7.79
CA VAL A 86 5.72 -6.21 -8.58
C VAL A 86 7.17 -6.52 -8.88
N LEU A 87 7.51 -6.60 -10.16
CA LEU A 87 8.89 -6.80 -10.63
C LEU A 87 9.64 -5.49 -10.78
N ASN A 88 8.97 -4.47 -11.31
CA ASN A 88 9.59 -3.17 -11.58
C ASN A 88 8.53 -2.06 -11.62
N ILE A 89 8.93 -0.86 -11.20
CA ILE A 89 8.17 0.38 -11.38
C ILE A 89 9.04 1.36 -12.15
N ASP A 90 8.62 1.66 -13.37
CA ASP A 90 9.29 2.63 -14.22
C ASP A 90 8.50 3.95 -14.19
N TYR A 91 9.01 4.92 -13.42
CA TYR A 91 8.41 6.24 -13.30
C TYR A 91 8.60 7.11 -14.53
N ALA A 92 9.65 6.87 -15.33
CA ALA A 92 9.94 7.64 -16.53
C ALA A 92 8.96 7.30 -17.66
N TYR A 93 8.68 6.02 -17.85
CA TYR A 93 7.70 5.53 -18.84
C TYR A 93 6.29 5.32 -18.27
N GLN A 94 6.12 5.54 -16.96
CA GLN A 94 4.87 5.33 -16.23
C GLN A 94 4.33 3.91 -16.39
N THR A 95 5.20 2.90 -16.25
CA THR A 95 4.82 1.48 -16.38
C THR A 95 5.19 0.66 -15.16
N LEU A 96 4.26 -0.19 -14.74
CA LEU A 96 4.38 -1.16 -13.66
C LEU A 96 4.48 -2.56 -14.27
N THR A 97 5.46 -3.35 -13.89
CA THR A 97 5.60 -4.73 -14.39
C THR A 97 5.22 -5.72 -13.29
N LEU A 98 4.29 -6.61 -13.59
CA LEU A 98 3.69 -7.56 -12.66
C LEU A 98 4.02 -9.01 -13.04
N ASP A 99 4.12 -9.85 -12.02
CA ASP A 99 4.33 -11.29 -12.11
C ASP A 99 3.15 -12.00 -11.46
N ASP A 100 2.43 -12.83 -12.23
CA ASP A 100 1.32 -13.65 -11.76
C ASP A 100 1.82 -15.09 -11.51
N PRO A 101 1.80 -15.60 -10.27
CA PRO A 101 2.23 -16.98 -9.98
C PRO A 101 1.36 -18.06 -10.64
N HIS A 102 0.16 -17.71 -11.12
CA HIS A 102 -0.77 -18.63 -11.78
C HIS A 102 -0.75 -18.54 -13.31
N MET A 103 0.10 -17.69 -13.90
CA MET A 103 0.26 -17.66 -15.35
C MET A 103 1.27 -18.72 -15.82
N SER A 104 1.10 -19.18 -17.05
CA SER A 104 2.04 -20.06 -17.73
C SER A 104 3.24 -19.28 -18.28
N THR A 105 4.40 -19.91 -18.34
CA THR A 105 5.63 -19.36 -18.94
C THR A 105 6.30 -20.42 -19.83
N CYS A 106 7.41 -20.05 -20.47
CA CYS A 106 8.17 -20.99 -21.30
C CYS A 106 8.70 -22.22 -20.52
N SER A 107 8.83 -22.12 -19.19
CA SER A 107 9.31 -23.19 -18.33
C SER A 107 8.20 -24.02 -17.66
N ALA A 108 6.98 -23.49 -17.54
CA ALA A 108 5.88 -24.17 -16.87
C ALA A 108 4.51 -23.82 -17.48
N ILE A 109 3.72 -24.84 -17.83
CA ILE A 109 2.32 -24.67 -18.24
C ILE A 109 1.42 -24.92 -17.03
N VAL A 110 0.56 -23.96 -16.73
CA VAL A 110 -0.44 -23.99 -15.65
C VAL A 110 -1.84 -24.01 -16.28
N LEU A 111 -2.56 -25.11 -16.08
CA LEU A 111 -3.94 -25.33 -16.57
C LEU A 111 -4.89 -25.69 -15.43
N GLY A 112 -6.18 -25.75 -15.74
CA GLY A 112 -7.25 -26.20 -14.84
C GLY A 112 -7.92 -25.07 -14.05
N ASN A 113 -8.13 -23.91 -14.68
CA ASN A 113 -8.86 -22.76 -14.12
C ASN A 113 -8.28 -22.27 -12.78
N ARG A 114 -6.95 -22.39 -12.61
CA ARG A 114 -6.28 -21.97 -11.36
C ARG A 114 -6.03 -20.47 -11.26
N GLY A 115 -6.09 -19.75 -12.39
CA GLY A 115 -5.93 -18.30 -12.45
C GLY A 115 -7.22 -17.61 -12.89
N ASN A 116 -7.43 -16.38 -12.41
CA ASN A 116 -8.59 -15.55 -12.79
C ASN A 116 -8.30 -14.64 -14.01
N GLY A 117 -7.05 -14.61 -14.48
CA GLY A 117 -6.57 -13.66 -15.48
C GLY A 117 -6.15 -12.33 -14.86
N PHE A 118 -6.28 -11.24 -15.61
CA PHE A 118 -5.94 -9.89 -15.15
C PHE A 118 -7.05 -8.91 -15.51
N VAL A 119 -7.72 -8.40 -14.48
CA VAL A 119 -8.83 -7.46 -14.59
C VAL A 119 -8.66 -6.34 -13.57
N VAL A 120 -8.64 -5.11 -14.07
CA VAL A 120 -8.64 -3.89 -13.26
C VAL A 120 -10.07 -3.44 -13.05
N GLU A 121 -10.37 -2.94 -11.85
CA GLU A 121 -11.71 -2.47 -11.49
C GLU A 121 -12.12 -1.26 -12.36
N PRO A 122 -13.41 -1.14 -12.75
CA PRO A 122 -13.85 -0.09 -13.66
C PRO A 122 -13.51 1.34 -13.21
N TRP A 123 -13.58 1.60 -11.91
CA TRP A 123 -13.26 2.92 -11.34
C TRP A 123 -11.76 3.26 -11.37
N ARG A 124 -10.90 2.24 -11.46
CA ARG A 124 -9.43 2.37 -11.52
C ARG A 124 -8.90 2.28 -12.95
N ALA A 125 -9.70 1.79 -13.90
CA ALA A 125 -9.35 1.67 -15.32
C ALA A 125 -8.95 3.01 -15.98
N THR A 126 -9.34 4.15 -15.42
CA THR A 126 -8.90 5.49 -15.88
C THR A 126 -7.43 5.79 -15.51
N TYR A 127 -6.93 5.15 -14.46
CA TYR A 127 -5.58 5.36 -13.90
C TYR A 127 -4.62 4.22 -14.20
N LEU A 128 -5.14 3.01 -14.42
CA LEU A 128 -4.38 1.79 -14.66
C LEU A 128 -4.93 1.06 -15.87
N GLN A 129 -4.09 0.86 -16.88
CA GLN A 129 -4.45 0.13 -18.09
C GLN A 129 -3.28 -0.77 -18.50
N PRO A 130 -3.52 -2.06 -18.79
CA PRO A 130 -2.52 -2.88 -19.46
C PRO A 130 -2.02 -2.19 -20.72
N THR A 131 -0.72 -2.23 -20.89
CA THR A 131 -0.05 -1.66 -22.06
C THR A 131 -0.38 -2.48 -23.31
N THR A 132 -0.27 -1.85 -24.48
CA THR A 132 -0.58 -2.47 -25.77
C THR A 132 0.50 -3.45 -26.25
N ASP A 133 1.70 -3.40 -25.67
CA ASP A 133 2.80 -4.34 -25.95
C ASP A 133 2.66 -5.67 -25.21
N ASN A 134 1.73 -5.78 -24.25
CA ASN A 134 1.38 -7.07 -23.70
C ASN A 134 0.72 -7.96 -24.75
N VAL A 135 1.26 -9.16 -24.88
CA VAL A 135 0.66 -10.25 -25.63
C VAL A 135 0.11 -11.25 -24.64
N PHE A 136 -1.19 -11.49 -24.71
CA PHE A 136 -1.86 -12.50 -23.90
C PHE A 136 -2.06 -13.76 -24.73
N MET A 137 -1.64 -14.91 -24.21
CA MET A 137 -1.83 -16.21 -24.83
C MET A 137 -2.82 -16.99 -23.98
N LEU A 138 -4.02 -17.21 -24.49
CA LEU A 138 -5.09 -17.92 -23.81
C LEU A 138 -4.98 -19.40 -24.13
N LEU A 139 -5.07 -20.25 -23.11
CA LEU A 139 -4.74 -21.67 -23.21
C LEU A 139 -5.99 -22.53 -22.92
N GLY A 140 -6.22 -23.53 -23.77
CA GLY A 140 -7.26 -24.54 -23.58
C GLY A 140 -8.67 -23.95 -23.49
N CYS A 141 -9.02 -23.03 -24.38
CA CYS A 141 -10.34 -22.40 -24.41
C CYS A 141 -11.39 -23.32 -25.07
N SER A 142 -12.61 -23.37 -24.51
CA SER A 142 -13.68 -24.20 -25.08
C SER A 142 -14.17 -23.68 -26.43
N ALA A 143 -14.80 -24.54 -27.23
CA ALA A 143 -15.39 -24.17 -28.52
C ALA A 143 -16.55 -23.16 -28.35
N GLU A 144 -17.19 -23.17 -27.19
CA GLU A 144 -18.27 -22.28 -26.79
C GLU A 144 -17.76 -20.94 -26.24
N SER A 145 -16.44 -20.74 -26.10
CA SER A 145 -15.87 -19.50 -25.60
C SER A 145 -16.34 -18.29 -26.43
N PRO A 146 -16.68 -17.15 -25.79
CA PRO A 146 -16.95 -15.88 -26.49
C PRO A 146 -15.84 -15.44 -27.45
N LEU A 147 -14.61 -15.93 -27.27
CA LEU A 147 -13.49 -15.71 -28.19
C LEU A 147 -13.74 -16.23 -29.61
N PHE A 148 -14.50 -17.31 -29.72
CA PHE A 148 -14.77 -17.99 -30.99
C PHE A 148 -16.21 -17.80 -31.47
N GLN A 149 -17.09 -17.28 -30.63
CA GLN A 149 -18.46 -16.93 -31.00
C GLN A 149 -18.48 -15.81 -32.05
N GLY A 150 -19.34 -15.94 -33.07
CA GLY A 150 -19.51 -14.93 -34.12
C GLY A 150 -18.52 -15.02 -35.30
N PHE A 151 -17.47 -15.84 -35.19
CA PHE A 151 -16.55 -16.08 -36.29
C PHE A 151 -17.02 -17.28 -37.13
N ARG A 152 -17.35 -17.04 -38.42
CA ARG A 152 -17.74 -18.11 -39.34
C ARG A 152 -16.63 -19.17 -39.44
N LYS A 153 -17.03 -20.44 -39.31
CA LYS A 153 -16.21 -21.66 -39.44
C LYS A 153 -14.89 -21.43 -40.19
N GLY A 154 -13.81 -21.26 -39.43
CA GLY A 154 -12.43 -21.45 -39.89
C GLY A 154 -11.73 -20.30 -40.61
N LYS A 155 -12.22 -19.05 -40.61
CA LYS A 155 -11.54 -17.97 -41.36
C LYS A 155 -11.20 -16.65 -40.67
N ASN A 156 -11.59 -16.37 -39.42
CA ASN A 156 -11.31 -15.06 -38.80
C ASN A 156 -11.20 -15.09 -37.26
N PHE A 157 -10.56 -16.08 -36.66
CA PHE A 157 -10.35 -16.05 -35.19
C PHE A 157 -9.51 -14.82 -34.77
N PRO A 158 -9.74 -14.24 -33.57
CA PRO A 158 -8.96 -13.10 -33.08
C PRO A 158 -7.50 -13.46 -32.78
N CYS A 159 -7.19 -14.76 -32.77
CA CYS A 159 -5.87 -15.31 -32.53
C CYS A 159 -4.90 -14.92 -33.65
N ARG A 160 -3.87 -14.16 -33.32
CA ARG A 160 -2.81 -13.76 -34.26
C ARG A 160 -1.49 -13.57 -33.54
N ASN A 161 -0.39 -13.63 -34.28
CA ASN A 161 0.89 -13.19 -33.75
C ASN A 161 0.83 -11.67 -33.49
N VAL A 162 1.26 -11.25 -32.30
CA VAL A 162 1.30 -9.86 -31.87
C VAL A 162 2.75 -9.50 -31.58
N SER A 163 3.29 -8.51 -32.29
CA SER A 163 4.67 -8.04 -32.08
C SER A 163 5.76 -9.11 -32.20
N GLY A 164 5.55 -10.13 -33.03
CA GLY A 164 6.48 -11.26 -33.20
C GLY A 164 6.34 -12.33 -32.11
N MET A 165 5.42 -12.18 -31.17
CA MET A 165 5.07 -13.18 -30.17
C MET A 165 3.75 -13.85 -30.57
N GLY A 166 3.79 -15.16 -30.81
CA GLY A 166 2.62 -15.94 -31.19
C GLY A 166 2.66 -17.36 -30.67
N CYS A 167 1.54 -18.06 -30.78
CA CYS A 167 1.44 -19.44 -30.27
C CYS A 167 2.43 -20.39 -30.94
N GLU A 168 2.78 -20.18 -32.21
CA GLU A 168 3.77 -21.01 -32.93
C GLU A 168 5.12 -21.03 -32.21
N ASP A 169 5.66 -19.86 -31.89
CA ASP A 169 6.92 -19.75 -31.14
C ASP A 169 6.75 -20.23 -29.69
N TYR A 170 5.57 -20.00 -29.10
CA TYR A 170 5.29 -20.44 -27.73
C TYR A 170 5.23 -21.96 -27.59
N TYR A 171 4.79 -22.69 -28.62
CA TYR A 171 4.76 -24.15 -28.60
C TYR A 171 6.14 -24.81 -28.61
N ASP A 172 7.17 -24.07 -29.01
CA ASP A 172 8.56 -24.53 -28.99
C ASP A 172 9.17 -24.49 -27.57
N CYS A 173 8.48 -23.87 -26.60
CA CYS A 173 8.90 -23.86 -25.21
C CYS A 173 8.95 -25.26 -24.57
N PRO A 174 9.96 -25.56 -23.73
CA PRO A 174 10.14 -26.86 -23.10
C PRO A 174 8.96 -27.27 -22.21
N ALA A 175 8.23 -26.29 -21.64
CA ALA A 175 7.06 -26.56 -20.81
C ALA A 175 5.99 -27.41 -21.51
N TRP A 176 5.84 -27.27 -22.83
CA TRP A 176 4.86 -28.03 -23.60
C TRP A 176 5.21 -29.50 -23.77
N ASN A 177 6.45 -29.92 -23.51
CA ASN A 177 6.85 -31.33 -23.60
C ASN A 177 6.27 -32.17 -22.47
N ASN A 178 5.95 -31.53 -21.34
CA ASN A 178 5.43 -32.18 -20.13
C ASN A 178 3.89 -32.13 -20.04
N VAL A 179 3.22 -31.49 -21.01
CA VAL A 179 1.76 -31.43 -21.07
C VAL A 179 1.24 -32.76 -21.63
N ILE A 180 0.75 -33.61 -20.73
CA ILE A 180 0.22 -34.95 -21.05
C ILE A 180 -0.99 -34.80 -21.98
N GLY A 181 -0.97 -35.49 -23.14
CA GLY A 181 -2.11 -35.57 -24.06
C GLY A 181 -1.97 -34.79 -25.38
N LEU A 182 -0.90 -34.02 -25.58
CA LEU A 182 -0.65 -33.27 -26.81
C LEU A 182 0.59 -33.80 -27.56
N PRO A 183 0.42 -34.53 -28.68
CA PRO A 183 1.54 -34.94 -29.53
C PRO A 183 2.28 -33.72 -30.07
N ALA A 184 3.61 -33.72 -30.08
CA ALA A 184 4.44 -32.63 -30.63
C ALA A 184 4.05 -32.24 -32.08
N ALA A 185 3.55 -33.20 -32.87
CA ALA A 185 3.08 -32.97 -34.24
C ALA A 185 1.73 -32.23 -34.36
N LYS A 186 0.88 -32.20 -33.31
CA LYS A 186 -0.37 -31.43 -33.27
C LYS A 186 -0.18 -29.96 -32.86
N LYS A 187 1.04 -29.58 -32.44
CA LYS A 187 1.37 -28.24 -31.96
C LYS A 187 1.56 -27.21 -33.08
N ARG A 188 2.01 -27.62 -34.28
CA ARG A 188 2.38 -26.73 -35.40
C ARG A 188 1.39 -26.70 -36.57
N MET A 189 0.36 -27.54 -36.55
CA MET A 189 -0.58 -27.67 -37.66
C MET A 189 -1.97 -27.89 -37.08
N TRP A 190 -2.65 -26.79 -36.76
CA TRP A 190 -4.08 -26.84 -36.45
C TRP A 190 -4.86 -26.94 -37.77
N PRO A 191 -5.49 -28.09 -38.10
CA PRO A 191 -6.34 -28.15 -39.27
C PRO A 191 -7.59 -27.30 -39.01
N ALA A 192 -7.99 -26.48 -39.98
CA ALA A 192 -9.18 -25.61 -39.92
C ALA A 192 -10.53 -26.33 -39.66
N TYR A 193 -10.52 -27.66 -39.47
CA TYR A 193 -11.66 -28.53 -39.24
C TYR A 193 -11.72 -29.16 -37.83
N ALA A 194 -10.72 -28.93 -36.98
CA ALA A 194 -10.59 -29.61 -35.68
C ALA A 194 -10.69 -28.62 -34.52
N GLY A 195 -11.86 -28.07 -34.20
CA GLY A 195 -12.08 -27.30 -32.96
C GLY A 195 -11.26 -26.00 -32.80
N PRO A 196 -11.31 -25.35 -31.63
CA PRO A 196 -10.53 -24.14 -31.31
C PRO A 196 -9.07 -24.48 -30.96
N PRO A 197 -8.09 -23.65 -31.35
CA PRO A 197 -6.68 -23.93 -31.08
C PRO A 197 -6.37 -23.97 -29.57
N GLU A 198 -5.39 -24.79 -29.18
CA GLU A 198 -4.94 -24.93 -27.79
C GLU A 198 -4.35 -23.63 -27.21
N CYS A 199 -3.77 -22.79 -28.06
CA CYS A 199 -3.29 -21.46 -27.72
C CYS A 199 -3.90 -20.43 -28.68
N CYS A 200 -4.35 -19.31 -28.12
CA CYS A 200 -4.82 -18.14 -28.84
C CYS A 200 -4.08 -16.89 -28.36
N ALA A 201 -3.18 -16.35 -29.20
CA ALA A 201 -2.46 -15.12 -28.92
C ALA A 201 -3.30 -13.90 -29.32
N VAL A 202 -3.45 -12.94 -28.42
CA VAL A 202 -4.28 -11.75 -28.58
C VAL A 202 -3.58 -10.52 -28.00
N ALA A 203 -3.82 -9.38 -28.63
CA ALA A 203 -3.36 -8.09 -28.12
C ALA A 203 -4.38 -7.56 -27.11
N PHE A 204 -3.92 -6.90 -26.04
CA PHE A 204 -4.84 -6.27 -25.08
C PHE A 204 -5.78 -5.26 -25.73
N GLY A 205 -5.35 -4.52 -26.75
CA GLY A 205 -6.22 -3.56 -27.44
C GLY A 205 -7.48 -4.20 -28.06
N THR A 206 -7.48 -5.50 -28.32
CA THR A 206 -8.63 -6.26 -28.82
C THR A 206 -9.55 -6.74 -27.69
N MET A 207 -9.02 -6.88 -26.47
CA MET A 207 -9.73 -7.42 -25.31
C MET A 207 -9.60 -6.49 -24.10
N LYS A 208 -10.71 -5.86 -23.71
CA LYS A 208 -10.72 -4.88 -22.60
C LYS A 208 -10.35 -5.47 -21.22
N ALA A 209 -10.44 -6.79 -21.06
CA ALA A 209 -10.12 -7.52 -19.85
C ALA A 209 -9.73 -8.97 -20.18
N ILE A 210 -8.82 -9.56 -19.39
CA ILE A 210 -8.47 -10.97 -19.49
C ILE A 210 -9.15 -11.69 -18.32
N ASN A 211 -10.35 -12.22 -18.54
CA ASN A 211 -11.13 -12.92 -17.52
C ASN A 211 -11.30 -14.39 -17.93
N LEU A 212 -10.54 -15.30 -17.33
CA LEU A 212 -10.49 -16.70 -17.81
C LEU A 212 -11.82 -17.43 -17.67
N THR A 213 -12.58 -17.14 -16.61
CA THR A 213 -13.90 -17.74 -16.38
C THR A 213 -14.90 -17.29 -17.45
N GLU A 214 -14.89 -16.00 -17.80
CA GLU A 214 -15.77 -15.46 -18.83
C GLU A 214 -15.38 -15.92 -20.23
N LEU A 215 -14.08 -16.07 -20.46
CA LEU A 215 -13.54 -16.58 -21.73
C LEU A 215 -13.55 -18.10 -21.82
N ASP A 216 -13.96 -18.82 -20.77
CA ASP A 216 -13.97 -20.29 -20.69
C ASP A 216 -12.63 -20.93 -21.14
N CYS A 217 -11.53 -20.44 -20.55
CA CYS A 217 -10.17 -20.89 -20.82
C CYS A 217 -9.51 -21.51 -19.58
N GLN A 218 -8.75 -22.59 -19.79
CA GLN A 218 -8.09 -23.32 -18.71
C GLN A 218 -6.91 -22.59 -18.06
N GLY A 219 -6.27 -21.68 -18.79
CA GLY A 219 -5.12 -20.92 -18.31
C GLY A 219 -4.73 -19.81 -19.28
N TYR A 220 -3.69 -19.06 -18.92
CA TYR A 220 -3.13 -18.04 -19.79
C TYR A 220 -1.64 -17.83 -19.54
N SER A 221 -0.99 -17.17 -20.49
CA SER A 221 0.34 -16.60 -20.37
C SER A 221 0.30 -15.12 -20.80
N SER A 222 1.26 -14.34 -20.31
CA SER A 222 1.47 -12.97 -20.77
C SER A 222 2.95 -12.72 -20.97
N ALA A 223 3.29 -12.11 -22.10
CA ALA A 223 4.65 -11.77 -22.47
C ALA A 223 4.72 -10.39 -23.13
N TYR A 224 5.89 -9.77 -23.04
CA TYR A 224 6.21 -8.49 -23.65
C TYR A 224 7.68 -8.49 -24.11
N SER A 225 8.05 -7.47 -24.89
CA SER A 225 9.42 -7.27 -25.35
C SER A 225 9.92 -5.87 -25.00
N LEU A 226 11.11 -5.78 -24.39
CA LEU A 226 11.71 -4.52 -23.93
C LEU A 226 12.55 -3.80 -24.99
N ALA A 227 12.71 -4.37 -26.19
CA ALA A 227 13.32 -3.75 -27.36
C ALA A 227 13.17 -4.69 -28.57
N PRO A 228 13.28 -4.21 -29.82
CA PRO A 228 13.39 -5.08 -31.00
C PRO A 228 14.79 -5.71 -31.07
N LEU A 229 15.18 -6.45 -30.03
CA LEU A 229 16.23 -7.44 -30.16
C LEU A 229 15.66 -8.58 -31.01
N ARG A 230 16.49 -9.21 -31.84
CA ARG A 230 16.09 -10.41 -32.58
C ARG A 230 15.81 -11.51 -31.57
N LEU A 231 14.57 -11.60 -31.10
CA LEU A 231 14.08 -12.68 -30.27
C LEU A 231 14.24 -13.96 -31.09
N GLN A 232 15.03 -14.92 -30.61
CA GLN A 232 15.26 -16.17 -31.33
C GLN A 232 14.12 -17.17 -31.13
N GLY A 233 13.31 -16.97 -30.08
CA GLY A 233 12.11 -17.76 -29.80
C GLY A 233 11.46 -17.32 -28.49
N ALA A 234 10.48 -18.10 -28.03
CA ALA A 234 9.71 -17.81 -26.82
C ALA A 234 10.51 -17.91 -25.52
N GLU A 235 11.68 -18.56 -25.53
CA GLU A 235 12.60 -18.58 -24.39
C GLU A 235 13.19 -17.21 -24.06
N ASP A 236 13.33 -16.33 -25.06
CA ASP A 236 13.90 -14.99 -24.91
C ASP A 236 12.86 -13.94 -24.50
N TRP A 237 11.58 -14.34 -24.38
CA TRP A 237 10.51 -13.40 -24.07
C TRP A 237 10.55 -12.99 -22.60
N SER A 238 10.14 -11.74 -22.34
CA SER A 238 9.90 -11.29 -20.97
C SER A 238 8.48 -11.66 -20.57
N TYR A 239 8.35 -12.56 -19.60
CA TYR A 239 7.07 -12.99 -19.07
C TYR A 239 6.60 -12.06 -17.94
N GLY A 240 5.35 -11.61 -18.01
CA GLY A 240 4.74 -10.73 -17.03
C GLY A 240 3.71 -9.80 -17.67
N ILE A 241 3.09 -8.96 -16.85
CA ILE A 241 2.04 -8.04 -17.28
C ILE A 241 2.51 -6.60 -17.06
N ARG A 242 2.65 -5.84 -18.13
CA ARG A 242 2.99 -4.40 -18.06
C ARG A 242 1.74 -3.55 -17.99
N VAL A 243 1.57 -2.82 -16.91
CA VAL A 243 0.43 -1.93 -16.67
C VAL A 243 0.90 -0.49 -16.71
N ARG A 244 0.33 0.32 -17.59
CA ARG A 244 0.56 1.76 -17.61
C ARG A 244 -0.22 2.41 -16.48
N PHE A 245 0.41 3.33 -15.79
CA PHE A 245 -0.23 4.18 -14.80
C PHE A 245 -0.22 5.65 -15.24
N SER A 246 -1.21 6.43 -14.81
CA SER A 246 -1.28 7.86 -15.12
C SER A 246 -1.96 8.64 -14.01
N VAL A 247 -1.46 9.83 -13.70
CA VAL A 247 -2.08 10.74 -12.74
C VAL A 247 -2.77 11.86 -13.52
N HIS A 248 -4.09 11.93 -13.46
CA HIS A 248 -4.85 12.99 -14.13
C HIS A 248 -4.98 14.20 -13.21
N GLY A 249 -4.51 15.38 -13.65
CA GLY A 249 -4.75 16.67 -12.99
C GLY A 249 -3.95 16.96 -11.70
N ASP A 250 -3.53 15.92 -10.96
CA ASP A 250 -2.97 16.06 -9.61
C ASP A 250 -1.43 15.99 -9.54
N GLU A 251 -0.74 15.84 -10.68
CA GLU A 251 0.72 15.83 -10.71
C GLU A 251 1.31 17.18 -10.28
N VAL A 252 0.62 18.28 -10.63
CA VAL A 252 0.98 19.65 -10.22
C VAL A 252 0.87 19.82 -8.70
N PHE A 253 -0.14 19.21 -8.09
CA PHE A 253 -0.33 19.24 -6.64
C PHE A 253 0.87 18.62 -5.93
N CYS A 254 1.27 17.39 -6.30
CA CYS A 254 2.33 16.71 -5.57
C CYS A 254 3.69 17.39 -5.74
N LYS A 255 4.00 17.88 -6.95
CA LYS A 255 5.21 18.67 -7.21
C LYS A 255 5.27 19.93 -6.34
N SER A 256 4.15 20.63 -6.19
CA SER A 256 4.05 21.84 -5.35
C SER A 256 4.24 21.52 -3.87
N CYS A 257 3.62 20.44 -3.39
CA CYS A 257 3.79 19.96 -2.02
C CYS A 257 5.26 19.61 -1.70
N GLN A 258 5.89 18.80 -2.56
CA GLN A 258 7.27 18.37 -2.39
C GLN A 258 8.27 19.53 -2.46
N ALA A 259 8.03 20.53 -3.32
CA ALA A 259 8.87 21.72 -3.42
C ALA A 259 8.99 22.50 -2.08
N THR A 260 7.96 22.40 -1.24
CA THR A 260 7.90 23.05 0.08
C THR A 260 8.33 22.13 1.24
N GLY A 261 8.89 20.96 0.93
CA GLY A 261 9.31 19.97 1.92
C GLY A 261 8.20 19.08 2.47
N GLY A 262 7.00 19.12 1.87
CA GLY A 262 5.87 18.28 2.25
C GLY A 262 5.89 16.90 1.58
N THR A 263 5.12 15.96 2.14
CA THR A 263 4.89 14.63 1.54
C THR A 263 3.49 14.52 0.98
N CYS A 264 3.35 14.03 -0.25
CA CYS A 264 2.06 13.88 -0.91
C CYS A 264 1.28 12.69 -0.37
N GLY A 265 0.01 12.92 -0.06
CA GLY A 265 -0.89 11.90 0.45
C GLY A 265 -2.34 12.21 0.18
N TYR A 266 -3.20 11.52 0.90
CA TYR A 266 -4.64 11.70 0.85
C TYR A 266 -5.25 11.53 2.24
N THR A 267 -6.37 12.20 2.48
CA THR A 267 -7.16 12.06 3.71
C THR A 267 -8.59 11.66 3.37
N ALA A 268 -9.26 11.01 4.33
CA ALA A 268 -10.69 10.77 4.23
C ALA A 268 -11.44 12.09 4.49
N ALA A 269 -12.29 12.48 3.54
CA ALA A 269 -13.23 13.59 3.68
C ALA A 269 -14.61 13.07 4.15
N ALA A 270 -15.46 14.00 4.58
CA ALA A 270 -16.85 13.69 4.93
C ALA A 270 -17.55 12.97 3.77
N GLY A 271 -18.26 11.87 4.06
CA GLY A 271 -18.94 11.04 3.05
C GLY A 271 -18.09 9.94 2.41
N GLY A 272 -16.94 9.58 3.00
CA GLY A 272 -16.13 8.42 2.56
C GLY A 272 -15.34 8.64 1.26
N LYS A 273 -15.29 9.89 0.78
CA LYS A 273 -14.44 10.29 -0.36
C LYS A 273 -13.03 10.56 0.13
N TYR A 274 -12.04 10.27 -0.71
CA TYR A 274 -10.65 10.60 -0.44
C TYR A 274 -10.24 11.84 -1.26
N THR A 275 -9.51 12.76 -0.63
CA THR A 275 -9.00 13.98 -1.25
C THR A 275 -7.50 14.10 -1.05
N ASN A 276 -6.81 14.70 -2.01
CA ASN A 276 -5.37 14.98 -1.91
C ASN A 276 -5.06 15.85 -0.69
N ALA A 277 -3.97 15.52 0.00
CA ALA A 277 -3.48 16.22 1.18
C ALA A 277 -1.95 16.26 1.17
N CYS A 278 -1.40 17.43 1.44
CA CYS A 278 0.04 17.66 1.56
C CYS A 278 0.41 17.63 3.03
N MET A 279 1.20 16.64 3.44
CA MET A 279 1.60 16.42 4.82
C MET A 279 2.86 17.24 5.13
N CYS A 280 2.70 18.28 5.95
CA CYS A 280 3.75 19.25 6.29
C CYS A 280 4.38 18.99 7.67
N GLY A 281 4.29 17.74 8.16
CA GLY A 281 4.76 17.34 9.48
C GLY A 281 3.71 17.54 10.57
N SER A 282 3.49 18.77 11.02
CA SER A 282 2.56 19.09 12.11
C SER A 282 1.12 19.38 11.66
N TRP A 283 0.89 19.56 10.36
CA TRP A 283 -0.39 19.92 9.78
C TRP A 283 -0.52 19.40 8.35
N ASN A 284 -1.77 19.30 7.89
CA ASN A 284 -2.09 18.89 6.52
C ASN A 284 -2.59 20.10 5.73
N SER A 285 -1.97 20.34 4.58
CA SER A 285 -2.35 21.36 3.60
C SER A 285 -3.11 20.73 2.44
N THR A 286 -3.87 21.53 1.68
CA THR A 286 -4.48 21.09 0.41
C THR A 286 -3.61 21.39 -0.82
N SER A 287 -2.47 22.08 -0.65
CA SER A 287 -1.61 22.46 -1.78
C SER A 287 -0.11 22.45 -1.48
N HIS A 288 0.35 23.18 -0.47
CA HIS A 288 1.77 23.38 -0.17
C HIS A 288 2.03 23.75 1.30
N CYS A 289 3.29 23.70 1.73
CA CYS A 289 3.73 23.92 3.11
C CYS A 289 4.34 25.32 3.38
N ASP A 290 4.39 26.23 2.39
CA ASP A 290 4.96 27.59 2.51
C ASP A 290 4.25 28.53 3.50
N SER A 291 3.09 28.16 4.06
CA SER A 291 2.36 29.03 5.00
C SER A 291 2.75 28.77 6.46
N PRO A 292 3.25 29.79 7.20
CA PRO A 292 3.77 29.66 8.56
C PRO A 292 2.71 29.67 9.68
N ALA A 293 1.41 29.47 9.39
CA ALA A 293 0.41 29.33 10.47
C ALA A 293 0.68 28.12 11.39
N ALA A 294 1.52 27.17 10.95
CA ALA A 294 1.98 26.02 11.74
C ALA A 294 3.43 26.11 12.24
N ALA A 295 4.21 27.10 11.78
CA ALA A 295 5.57 27.34 12.28
C ALA A 295 5.57 28.05 13.65
N PHE A 296 4.42 28.59 14.09
CA PHE A 296 4.29 29.29 15.38
C PHE A 296 4.12 28.38 16.61
N HIS A 297 4.19 27.05 16.48
CA HIS A 297 4.10 26.14 17.64
C HIS A 297 5.31 25.22 17.88
N SER A 298 6.39 25.32 17.09
CA SER A 298 7.62 24.53 17.35
C SER A 298 8.84 25.39 17.73
N GLY A 299 8.61 26.65 18.13
CA GLY A 299 9.63 27.51 18.71
C GLY A 299 9.16 28.11 20.04
N SER A 300 9.76 27.65 21.15
CA SER A 300 9.60 28.19 22.51
C SER A 300 8.27 27.91 23.23
N THR A 301 8.12 26.69 23.73
CA THR A 301 7.55 26.50 25.07
C THR A 301 8.68 26.30 26.07
N ARG A 302 9.54 27.32 26.27
CA ARG A 302 10.10 27.49 27.61
C ARG A 302 8.92 27.93 28.47
N ARG A 303 8.25 26.94 29.08
CA ARG A 303 7.20 27.13 30.09
C ARG A 303 7.66 28.20 31.08
N THR A 304 7.15 29.41 30.93
CA THR A 304 7.14 30.46 31.95
C THR A 304 6.12 30.07 33.01
N TRP A 305 6.43 29.04 33.80
CA TRP A 305 5.73 28.73 35.05
C TRP A 305 6.74 28.11 36.02
N ARG A 306 7.58 28.99 36.59
CA ARG A 306 8.25 28.82 37.88
C ARG A 306 8.33 30.17 38.57
N PHE A 307 7.17 30.74 38.92
CA PHE A 307 7.09 31.88 39.84
C PHE A 307 5.91 31.83 40.81
N MET A 308 5.16 30.71 40.87
CA MET A 308 4.10 30.52 41.88
C MET A 308 4.21 29.22 42.70
N ASP A 309 5.27 28.41 42.55
CA ASP A 309 5.55 27.28 43.45
C ASP A 309 6.60 27.60 44.54
N THR A 310 7.13 28.82 44.57
CA THR A 310 8.03 29.31 45.64
C THR A 310 7.34 30.10 46.74
N LEU A 311 6.01 30.27 46.69
CA LEU A 311 5.26 31.00 47.72
C LEU A 311 4.37 30.13 48.62
N ALA A 312 4.20 28.83 48.32
CA ALA A 312 3.52 27.89 49.22
C ALA A 312 4.47 27.19 50.22
N GLY A 313 5.79 27.23 49.98
CA GLY A 313 6.81 26.67 50.89
C GLY A 313 7.32 27.64 51.97
N PHE A 314 7.00 28.94 51.88
CA PHE A 314 7.52 29.95 52.82
C PHE A 314 6.55 30.30 53.97
N PHE A 315 5.32 29.80 53.94
CA PHE A 315 4.34 30.03 55.02
C PHE A 315 4.25 28.90 56.07
N VAL A 316 4.96 27.78 55.88
CA VAL A 316 5.02 26.68 56.87
C VAL A 316 6.24 26.81 57.81
N CYS A 317 7.26 27.59 57.45
CA CYS A 317 8.46 27.77 58.28
C CYS A 317 8.34 28.89 59.33
N THR A 318 7.33 29.77 59.26
CA THR A 318 7.15 30.88 60.21
C THR A 318 6.25 30.54 61.41
N ILE A 319 5.56 29.39 61.39
CA ILE A 319 4.68 28.96 62.51
C ILE A 319 5.42 28.07 63.52
N LEU A 320 6.60 27.52 63.18
CA LEU A 320 7.42 26.72 64.11
C LEU A 320 8.49 27.51 64.89
N LEU A 321 8.61 28.83 64.67
CA LEU A 321 9.57 29.70 65.40
C LEU A 321 8.92 30.66 66.42
N ARG A 322 7.62 30.53 66.71
CA ARG A 322 6.96 31.23 67.83
C ARG A 322 6.49 30.26 68.90
N ILE A 323 7.44 29.60 69.55
CA ILE A 323 7.25 29.12 70.92
C ILE A 323 8.21 29.95 71.79
N PRO A 324 7.70 30.79 72.71
CA PRO A 324 8.56 31.52 73.64
C PRO A 324 9.21 30.54 74.62
N ASN A 325 10.53 30.64 74.74
CA ASN A 325 11.33 30.04 75.81
C ASN A 325 10.73 30.41 77.18
N ILE A 326 10.21 29.42 77.91
CA ILE A 326 10.02 29.51 79.35
C ILE A 326 11.18 28.75 79.99
N ALA A 327 12.15 29.51 80.51
CA ALA A 327 13.26 28.98 81.28
C ALA A 327 12.80 28.52 82.68
N PRO A 328 13.31 27.41 83.22
CA PRO A 328 13.25 27.13 84.64
C PRO A 328 14.47 27.73 85.35
N ASN A 329 14.25 28.70 86.23
CA ASN A 329 15.25 29.16 87.20
C ASN A 329 15.41 28.10 88.30
N VAL A 330 16.62 27.55 88.46
CA VAL A 330 17.07 26.90 89.70
C VAL A 330 18.23 27.73 90.23
N ALA A 331 17.97 28.41 91.35
CA ALA A 331 18.93 29.19 92.12
C ALA A 331 19.50 28.33 93.25
N TRP A 332 20.80 28.46 93.54
CA TRP A 332 21.38 28.24 94.89
C TRP A 332 22.68 29.05 95.04
N PHE A 333 22.74 29.96 96.03
CA PHE A 333 23.75 29.97 97.10
C PHE A 333 23.45 31.09 98.11
N ASN A 334 22.82 30.72 99.23
CA ASN A 334 23.34 30.85 100.59
C ASN A 334 22.49 29.99 101.53
#